data_AF-A0A0G1U7W9-F1
#
_entry.id   AF-A0A0G1U7W9-F1
#
_cell.length_a   1.000
_cell.length_b   1.000
_cell.length_c   1.000
_cell.angle_alpha   90.00
_cell.angle_beta   90.00
_cell.angle_gamma   90.00
#
_symmetry.space_group_name_H-M   'P 1'
#
loop_
_entity.id
_entity.type
_entity.pdbx_description
1 polymer ?
#
loop_
_entity_poly.entity_id
_entity_poly.type
_entity_poly.pdbx_seq_one_letter_code
_entity_poly.pdbx_strand_id
1 'polypeptide(L)' 'RKELLIKHINNFLELWGTDKNFNVMKRFVKIYISSWPGAKELRDRLMKTRGALELLEALRAGDKGPSENLGRNER' A
#
# COMPACT_ATOMS: atom_id res chain seq x y z
N ARG A 1 8.08 8.69 8.42
CA ARG A 1 7.62 8.63 7.00
C ARG A 1 6.66 7.47 6.71
N LYS A 2 6.75 6.30 7.37
CA LYS A 2 5.76 5.20 7.25
C LYS A 2 4.33 5.65 7.58
N GLU A 3 4.14 6.35 8.69
CA GLU A 3 2.84 6.91 9.12
C GLU A 3 2.24 7.89 8.10
N LEU A 4 3.07 8.69 7.42
CA LEU A 4 2.60 9.60 6.38
C LEU A 4 2.06 8.85 5.16
N LEU A 5 2.71 7.75 4.77
CA LEU A 5 2.21 6.88 3.70
C LEU A 5 0.90 6.20 4.12
N ILE A 6 0.80 5.71 5.36
CA ILE A 6 -0.45 5.13 5.91
C ILE A 6 -1.58 6.16 5.87
N LYS A 7 -1.34 7.38 6.35
CA LYS A 7 -2.31 8.47 6.31
C LYS A 7 -2.73 8.81 4.89
N HIS A 8 -1.79 8.86 3.94
CA HIS A 8 -2.09 9.10 2.53
C HIS A 8 -3.00 8.00 1.96
N ILE A 9 -2.71 6.72 2.24
CA ILE A 9 -3.53 5.60 1.78
C ILE A 9 -4.94 5.66 2.39
N ASN A 10 -5.07 5.97 3.68
CA ASN A 10 -6.37 6.15 4.32
C ASN A 10 -7.16 7.29 3.68
N ASN A 11 -6.55 8.45 3.46
CA ASN A 11 -7.22 9.57 2.79
C ASN A 11 -7.64 9.23 1.36
N PHE A 12 -6.85 8.45 0.62
CA PHE A 12 -7.23 7.97 -0.71
C PHE A 12 -8.48 7.10 -0.66
N LEU A 13 -8.55 6.18 0.30
CA LEU A 13 -9.71 5.32 0.50
C LEU A 13 -10.95 6.12 0.92
N GLU A 14 -10.79 7.07 1.83
CA GLU A 14 -11.87 7.89 2.37
C GLU A 14 -12.43 8.86 1.32
N LEU A 15 -11.56 9.52 0.55
CA LEU A 15 -11.96 10.57 -0.39
C LEU A 15 -12.37 10.03 -1.76
N TRP A 16 -11.76 8.93 -2.19
CA TRP A 16 -11.95 8.42 -3.56
C TRP A 16 -12.40 6.97 -3.65
N GLY A 17 -12.20 6.15 -2.63
CA GLY A 17 -12.61 4.74 -2.63
C GLY A 17 -12.18 4.00 -3.90
N THR A 18 -13.16 3.56 -4.69
CA THR A 18 -12.99 2.83 -5.96
C THR A 18 -12.96 3.73 -7.20
N ASP A 19 -13.29 5.01 -7.07
CA ASP A 19 -13.55 5.90 -8.21
C ASP A 19 -12.26 6.45 -8.83
N LYS A 20 -11.17 6.47 -8.06
CA LYS A 20 -9.85 6.91 -8.54
C LYS A 20 -8.97 5.74 -8.93
N ASN A 21 -8.27 5.90 -10.04
CA ASN A 21 -7.25 4.94 -10.46
C ASN A 21 -6.14 4.79 -9.40
N PHE A 22 -5.99 3.58 -8.86
CA PHE A 22 -4.99 3.25 -7.84
C PHE A 22 -3.54 3.47 -8.30
N ASN A 23 -3.24 3.46 -9.61
CA ASN A 23 -1.88 3.66 -10.11
C ASN A 23 -1.25 4.99 -9.67
N VAL A 24 -2.06 6.01 -9.35
CA VAL A 24 -1.55 7.27 -8.80
C VAL A 24 -0.84 7.03 -7.46
N MET A 25 -1.34 6.11 -6.64
CA MET A 25 -0.78 5.75 -5.34
C MET A 25 0.61 5.14 -5.46
N LYS A 26 0.86 4.35 -6.52
CA LYS A 26 2.18 3.74 -6.77
C LYS A 26 3.29 4.78 -6.96
N ARG A 27 2.97 5.97 -7.49
CA ARG A 27 3.92 7.09 -7.57
C ARG A 27 4.30 7.62 -6.19
N PHE A 28 3.31 7.82 -5.31
CA PHE A 28 3.54 8.29 -3.95
C PHE A 28 4.33 7.27 -3.13
N VAL A 29 3.97 5.98 -3.24
CA VAL A 29 4.72 4.88 -2.61
C VAL A 29 6.21 4.97 -2.92
N LYS A 30 6.60 5.14 -4.18
CA LYS A 30 8.02 5.32 -4.59
C LYS A 30 8.69 6.50 -3.88
N ILE A 31 8.02 7.65 -3.77
CA ILE A 31 8.56 8.87 -3.14
C ILE A 31 8.76 8.67 -1.63
N TYR A 32 7.83 8.00 -0.95
CA TYR A 32 7.94 7.77 0.49
C TYR A 32 9.07 6.79 0.83
N ILE A 33 9.16 5.68 0.09
CA ILE A 33 10.09 4.56 0.41
C ILE A 33 11.50 4.76 -0.15
N SER A 34 11.71 5.63 -1.14
CA SER A 34 13.05 5.87 -1.72
C SER A 34 14.05 6.45 -0.71
N SER A 35 13.57 6.94 0.42
CA SER A 35 14.38 7.47 1.52
C SER A 35 14.67 6.45 2.63
N TRP A 36 14.19 5.20 2.49
CA TRP A 36 14.29 4.18 3.54
C TRP A 36 15.48 3.26 3.25
N PRO A 37 16.43 3.09 4.21
CA PRO A 37 17.52 2.14 4.08
C PRO A 37 16.99 0.72 3.83
N GLY A 38 17.55 0.00 2.86
CA GLY A 38 17.17 -1.40 2.57
C GLY A 38 15.77 -1.60 1.99
N ALA A 39 15.05 -0.55 1.58
CA ALA A 39 13.65 -0.66 1.18
C ALA A 39 13.40 -1.25 -0.22
N LYS A 40 14.39 -1.88 -0.85
CA LYS A 40 14.23 -2.50 -2.18
C LYS A 40 13.16 -3.59 -2.15
N GLU A 41 13.27 -4.54 -1.21
CA GLU A 41 12.35 -5.67 -1.11
C GLU A 41 10.94 -5.22 -0.72
N LEU A 42 10.86 -4.30 0.24
CA LEU A 42 9.62 -3.66 0.63
C LEU A 42 8.96 -2.95 -0.56
N ARG A 43 9.73 -2.17 -1.33
CA ARG A 43 9.23 -1.51 -2.55
C ARG A 43 8.69 -2.51 -3.54
N ASP A 44 9.46 -3.56 -3.83
CA ASP A 44 9.09 -4.56 -4.83
C ASP A 44 7.79 -5.27 -4.41
N ARG A 45 7.59 -5.52 -3.11
CA ARG A 45 6.33 -6.02 -2.54
C ARG A 45 5.18 -5.02 -2.70
N LEU A 46 5.36 -3.78 -2.24
CA LEU A 46 4.31 -2.75 -2.29
C LEU A 46 3.88 -2.43 -3.73
N MET A 47 4.79 -2.46 -4.69
CA MET A 47 4.51 -2.19 -6.11
C MET A 47 3.67 -3.28 -6.79
N LYS A 48 3.67 -4.51 -6.27
CA LYS A 48 2.88 -5.64 -6.79
C LYS A 48 1.41 -5.61 -6.38
N THR A 49 1.05 -4.80 -5.39
CA THR A 49 -0.33 -4.65 -4.94
C THR A 49 -1.24 -4.09 -6.04
N ARG A 50 -2.52 -4.45 -5.97
CA ARG A 50 -3.56 -4.15 -6.97
C ARG A 50 -4.56 -3.10 -6.48
N GLY A 51 -4.54 -2.75 -5.20
CA GLY A 51 -5.43 -1.73 -4.64
C GLY A 51 -4.91 -1.10 -3.36
N ALA A 52 -5.56 -0.01 -2.93
CA ALA A 52 -5.15 0.76 -1.76
C ALA A 52 -5.29 -0.01 -0.43
N LEU A 53 -6.30 -0.88 -0.31
CA LEU A 53 -6.45 -1.77 0.86
C LEU A 53 -5.31 -2.79 0.95
N GLU A 54 -5.01 -3.48 -0.15
CA GLU A 54 -3.90 -4.45 -0.21
C GLU A 54 -2.55 -3.78 0.07
N LEU A 55 -2.36 -2.56 -0.44
CA LEU A 55 -1.18 -1.75 -0.14
C LEU A 55 -1.05 -1.41 1.35
N LEU A 56 -2.16 -1.04 2.00
CA LEU A 56 -2.18 -0.74 3.43
C LEU A 56 -1.82 -1.98 4.26
N GLU A 57 -2.39 -3.13 3.93
CA GLU A 57 -2.10 -4.40 4.57
C GLU A 57 -0.64 -4.82 4.36
N ALA A 58 -0.13 -4.76 3.13
CA ALA A 58 1.27 -5.09 2.81
C ALA A 58 2.29 -4.17 3.53
N LEU A 59 1.90 -2.92 3.82
CA LEU A 59 2.71 -1.97 4.57
C LEU A 59 2.69 -2.24 6.08
N ARG A 60 1.56 -2.71 6.61
CA ARG A 60 1.41 -3.11 8.03
C ARG A 60 2.06 -4.45 8.31
N ALA A 61 1.94 -5.41 7.40
CA ALA A 61 2.61 -6.71 7.44
C ALA A 61 4.15 -6.61 7.35
N GLY A 62 4.70 -5.43 7.07
CA GLY A 62 6.14 -5.18 7.17
C GLY A 62 6.75 -5.42 8.56
N ASP A 63 5.96 -5.70 9.60
CA ASP A 63 6.42 -6.09 10.95
C ASP A 63 6.16 -7.56 11.31
N LYS A 64 5.30 -8.28 10.58
CA LYS A 64 5.06 -9.73 10.77
C LYS A 64 4.74 -10.37 9.44
N GLY A 65 5.47 -11.45 9.12
CA GLY A 65 5.37 -12.22 7.88
C GLY A 65 3.93 -12.60 7.47
N PRO A 66 3.75 -13.05 6.22
CA PRO A 66 2.47 -13.07 5.54
C PRO A 66 1.45 -13.92 6.30
N SER A 67 0.51 -13.26 6.98
CA SER A 67 -0.74 -13.89 7.38
C SER A 67 -1.67 -13.85 6.18
N GLU A 68 -2.08 -15.04 5.77
CA GLU A 68 -3.15 -15.31 4.82
C GLU A 68 -4.42 -14.50 5.11
N ASN A 69 -5.24 -14.37 4.05
CA ASN A 69 -6.60 -13.84 3.97
C ASN A 69 -6.76 -12.39 3.51
N LEU A 70 -7.01 -12.23 2.20
CA LEU A 70 -8.25 -11.57 1.79
C LEU A 70 -8.71 -12.06 0.42
N GLY A 71 -9.31 -13.26 0.40
CA GLY A 71 -10.32 -13.58 -0.60
C GLY A 71 -11.57 -12.77 -0.29
N ARG A 72 -11.74 -11.61 -0.91
CA ARG A 72 -13.04 -10.94 -0.99
C ARG A 72 -13.66 -11.35 -2.32
N ASN A 73 -14.49 -12.39 -2.24
CA ASN A 73 -15.38 -12.81 -3.31
C ASN A 73 -16.51 -11.77 -3.39
N GLU A 74 -16.54 -10.98 -4.46
CA GLU A 74 -17.72 -10.21 -4.85
C GLU A 74 -18.30 -10.87 -6.10
N ARG A 75 -19.22 -11.82 -5.86
CA ARG A 75 -20.44 -12.13 -6.63
C ARG A 75 -21.14 -13.34 -6.04
#